data_AF-A0A8T4P349-F1
#
_entry.id   AF-A0A8T4P349-F1
#
_cell.length_a   1.000
_cell.length_b   1.000
_cell.length_c   1.000
_cell.angle_alpha   90.00
_cell.angle_beta   90.00
_cell.angle_gamma   90.00
#
_symmetry.space_group_name_H-M   'P 1'
#
loop_
_entity.id
_entity.type
_entity.pdbx_description
1 polymer ?
#
loop_
_entity_poly.entity_id
_entity_poly.type
_entity_poly.pdbx_seq_one_letter_code
_entity_poly.pdbx_strand_id
1 'polypeptide(L)' 'MKKKNQDEFWSEGYFAQSVSSEDMKIKMRTFHMKHDEEMDFNCKNCKAKISAHNNDWHDGMCDNCYNKKYYPNG' A
#
# COMPACT_ATOMS: atom_id res chain seq x y z
N MET A 1 -31.29 -1.23 2.52
CA MET A 1 -30.03 -0.70 1.96
C MET A 1 -28.86 -1.39 2.67
N LYS A 2 -28.26 -2.42 2.06
CA LYS A 2 -27.09 -3.10 2.63
C LYS A 2 -25.84 -2.35 2.20
N LYS A 3 -25.13 -1.74 3.16
CA LYS A 3 -23.73 -1.30 2.99
C LYS A 3 -22.94 -2.51 2.50
N LYS A 4 -22.47 -2.50 1.25
CA LYS A 4 -21.57 -3.54 0.75
C LYS A 4 -20.21 -3.33 1.40
N ASN A 5 -19.79 -4.32 2.18
CA ASN A 5 -18.48 -4.43 2.81
C ASN A 5 -17.40 -4.23 1.76
N GLN A 6 -16.69 -3.10 1.80
CA GLN A 6 -15.42 -2.95 1.08
C GLN A 6 -14.37 -3.94 1.59
N ASP A 7 -14.56 -4.46 2.82
CA ASP A 7 -13.65 -5.40 3.46
C ASP A 7 -13.64 -6.78 2.76
N GLU A 8 -14.77 -7.22 2.18
CA GLU A 8 -14.84 -8.51 1.47
C GLU A 8 -14.07 -8.53 0.14
N PHE A 9 -13.90 -7.35 -0.48
CA PHE A 9 -13.16 -7.22 -1.74
C PHE A 9 -11.65 -7.39 -1.54
N TRP A 10 -11.15 -7.00 -0.37
CA TRP A 10 -9.75 -7.18 0.02
C TRP A 10 -9.49 -8.51 0.73
N SER A 11 -10.52 -9.15 1.31
CA SER A 11 -10.31 -10.29 2.20
C SER A 11 -9.91 -11.57 1.45
N GLU A 12 -10.41 -11.82 0.25
CA GLU A 12 -10.27 -13.18 -0.33
C GLU A 12 -10.05 -13.17 -1.85
N GLY A 13 -8.79 -13.01 -2.27
CA GLY A 13 -8.29 -13.71 -3.45
C GLY A 13 -8.12 -12.93 -4.76
N TYR A 14 -8.65 -11.71 -4.91
CA TYR A 14 -8.50 -10.98 -6.19
C TYR A 14 -7.12 -10.33 -6.38
N PHE A 15 -6.45 -9.90 -5.29
CA PHE A 15 -5.10 -9.35 -5.35
C PHE A 15 -4.00 -10.44 -5.38
N ALA A 16 -4.33 -11.66 -4.95
CA ALA A 16 -3.38 -12.76 -4.79
C ALA A 16 -2.91 -13.39 -6.12
N GLN A 17 -3.54 -13.08 -7.25
CA GLN A 17 -3.19 -13.70 -8.54
C GLN A 17 -1.86 -13.19 -9.13
N SER A 18 -1.29 -12.07 -8.64
CA SER A 18 -0.07 -11.46 -9.19
C SER A 18 1.12 -11.37 -8.23
N VAL A 19 0.97 -11.83 -6.99
CA VAL A 19 1.99 -11.72 -5.93
C VAL A 19 2.32 -13.11 -5.40
N SER A 20 3.62 -13.42 -5.26
CA SER A 20 4.04 -14.71 -4.69
C SER A 20 3.55 -14.85 -3.24
N SER A 21 3.36 -16.09 -2.77
CA SER A 21 2.88 -16.35 -1.41
C SER A 21 3.82 -15.82 -0.31
N GLU A 22 5.09 -15.61 -0.63
CA GLU A 22 6.10 -15.03 0.26
C GLU A 22 6.05 -13.50 0.27
N ASP A 23 5.98 -12.87 -0.90
CA ASP A 23 5.79 -11.42 -1.02
C ASP A 23 4.47 -10.96 -0.40
N MET A 24 3.43 -11.79 -0.52
CA MET A 24 2.12 -11.54 0.08
C MET A 24 2.23 -11.50 1.61
N LYS A 25 3.00 -12.39 2.25
CA LYS A 25 3.17 -12.39 3.71
C LYS A 25 3.85 -11.12 4.20
N ILE A 26 4.86 -10.66 3.47
CA ILE A 26 5.60 -9.44 3.80
C ILE A 26 4.64 -8.23 3.71
N LYS A 27 3.91 -8.11 2.60
CA LYS A 27 2.97 -7.00 2.39
C LYS A 27 1.80 -7.02 3.38
N MET A 28 1.27 -8.20 3.70
CA MET A 28 0.15 -8.33 4.65
C MET A 28 0.53 -7.91 6.08
N ARG A 29 1.82 -7.95 6.45
CA ARG A 29 2.29 -7.39 7.73
C ARG A 29 1.94 -5.91 7.86
N THR A 30 2.10 -5.15 6.78
CA THR A 30 1.98 -3.69 6.77
C THR A 30 0.64 -3.18 6.23
N PHE A 31 -0.23 -4.09 5.78
CA PHE A 31 -1.52 -3.73 5.20
C PHE A 31 -2.42 -2.92 6.15
N HIS A 32 -2.47 -3.30 7.43
CA HIS A 32 -3.30 -2.62 8.45
C HIS A 32 -2.59 -1.45 9.14
N MET A 33 -1.33 -1.19 8.80
CA MET A 33 -0.57 -0.10 9.41
C MET A 33 -0.98 1.24 8.84
N LYS A 34 -0.94 2.26 9.69
CA LYS A 34 -1.19 3.66 9.30
C LYS A 34 0.05 4.27 8.64
N HIS A 35 -0.18 5.38 7.93
CA HIS A 35 0.87 6.10 7.21
C HIS A 35 1.85 6.86 8.14
N ASP A 36 1.65 6.82 9.46
CA ASP A 36 2.49 7.41 10.49
C ASP A 36 3.19 6.37 11.40
N GLU A 37 3.05 5.08 11.10
CA GLU A 37 3.68 3.97 11.83
C GLU A 37 4.95 3.46 11.09
N GLU A 38 5.99 3.08 11.83
CA GLU A 38 7.29 2.61 11.29
C GLU A 38 7.87 3.55 10.19
N MET A 39 8.07 4.82 10.54
CA MET A 39 8.50 5.92 9.65
C MET A 39 10.01 5.93 9.31
N ASP A 40 10.59 4.75 9.08
CA ASP A 40 12.04 4.55 8.91
C ASP A 40 12.47 4.45 7.44
N PHE A 41 11.53 4.59 6.51
CA PHE A 41 11.78 4.48 5.08
C PHE A 41 11.79 5.85 4.42
N ASN A 42 12.39 5.94 3.23
CA ASN A 42 12.45 7.17 2.45
C ASN A 42 11.81 6.96 1.09
N CYS A 43 10.92 7.87 0.69
CA CYS A 43 10.34 7.91 -0.65
C CYS A 43 11.45 7.88 -1.70
N LYS A 44 11.40 6.91 -2.62
CA LYS A 44 12.44 6.77 -3.65
C LYS A 44 12.56 7.98 -4.57
N ASN A 45 11.47 8.74 -4.75
CA ASN A 45 11.40 9.89 -5.64
C ASN A 45 11.83 11.21 -4.97
N CYS A 46 11.27 11.56 -3.81
CA CYS A 46 11.51 12.86 -3.16
C CYS A 46 12.30 12.79 -1.85
N LYS A 47 12.68 11.60 -1.39
CA LYS A 47 13.43 11.35 -0.14
C LYS A 47 12.72 11.76 1.15
N ALA A 48 11.43 12.12 1.10
CA ALA A 48 10.61 12.31 2.30
C ALA A 48 10.52 11.01 3.11
N LYS A 49 10.47 11.12 4.45
CA LYS A 49 10.21 9.96 5.32
C LYS A 49 8.82 9.38 5.03
N ILE A 50 8.72 8.07 5.00
CA ILE A 50 7.48 7.32 4.76
C ILE A 50 7.39 6.11 5.70
N SER A 51 6.16 5.64 5.90
CA SER A 51 5.86 4.45 6.69
C SER A 51 6.28 3.16 5.98
N ALA A 52 6.33 2.06 6.74
CA ALA A 52 6.44 0.72 6.19
C ALA A 52 5.28 0.40 5.20
N HIS A 53 4.07 0.88 5.49
CA HIS A 53 2.91 0.72 4.59
C HIS A 53 3.19 1.33 3.22
N ASN A 54 3.63 2.59 3.19
CA ASN A 54 3.99 3.29 1.96
C ASN A 54 5.15 2.60 1.21
N ASN A 55 6.11 2.04 1.95
CA ASN A 55 7.21 1.30 1.33
C ASN A 55 6.70 0.07 0.57
N ASP A 56 5.81 -0.71 1.18
CA ASP A 56 5.38 -2.02 0.67
C ASP A 56 4.22 -1.94 -0.33
N TRP A 57 3.31 -0.98 -0.14
CA TRP A 57 2.07 -0.84 -0.89
C TRP A 57 2.10 0.30 -1.92
N HIS A 58 2.83 1.39 -1.65
CA HIS A 58 2.92 2.56 -2.54
C HIS A 58 4.19 2.54 -3.42
N ASP A 59 4.70 1.36 -3.78
CA ASP A 59 5.88 1.19 -4.65
C ASP A 59 7.10 1.97 -4.12
N GLY A 60 7.31 2.00 -2.80
CA GLY A 60 8.41 2.75 -2.18
C GLY A 60 8.26 4.27 -2.27
N MET A 61 7.04 4.80 -2.38
CA MET A 61 6.77 6.24 -2.55
C MET A 61 5.81 6.79 -1.50
N CYS A 62 5.93 8.09 -1.20
CA CYS A 62 4.88 8.80 -0.48
C CYS A 62 3.64 8.95 -1.35
N ASP A 63 2.49 9.19 -0.72
CA ASP A 63 1.17 9.29 -1.38
C ASP A 63 1.19 10.29 -2.54
N ASN A 64 1.81 11.46 -2.35
CA ASN A 64 1.91 12.48 -3.39
C ASN A 64 2.66 11.99 -4.64
N CYS A 65 3.77 11.28 -4.45
CA CYS A 65 4.59 10.77 -5.56
C CYS A 65 3.91 9.57 -6.22
N TYR A 66 3.29 8.70 -5.43
CA TYR A 66 2.53 7.56 -5.92
C TYR A 66 1.33 8.02 -6.76
N ASN A 67 0.53 8.94 -6.25
CA ASN A 67 -0.64 9.49 -6.93
C ASN A 67 -0.25 10.21 -8.22
N LYS A 68 0.80 11.05 -8.20
CA LYS A 68 1.28 11.70 -9.42
C LYS A 68 1.72 10.70 -10.50
N LYS A 69 2.26 9.55 -10.11
CA LYS A 69 2.76 8.52 -11.05
C LYS A 69 1.64 7.65 -11.62
N TYR A 70 0.72 7.20 -10.78
CA TYR A 70 -0.31 6.22 -11.16
C TYR A 70 -1.70 6.82 -11.41
N TYR A 71 -1.98 8.01 -10.86
CA TYR A 71 -3.25 8.73 -10.97
C TYR A 71 -3.04 10.21 -11.35
N PRO A 72 -2.34 10.52 -12.46
CA PRO A 72 -2.02 11.90 -12.83
C PRO A 72 -3.23 12.79 -13.17
N ASN A 73 -4.40 12.20 -13.38
CA ASN A 73 -5.65 12.89 -13.75
C ASN A 73 -6.75 12.78 -12.68
N GLY A 74 -6.38 12.44 -11.44
CA GLY A 74 -7.31 12.27 -10.31
C GLY A 74 -7.82 13.60 -9.74
#